data_AF-A0A353RA90-F1
#
_entry.id   AF-A0A353RA90-F1
#
_cell.length_a   1.000
_cell.length_b   1.000
_cell.length_c   1.000
_cell.angle_alpha   90.00
_cell.angle_beta   90.00
_cell.angle_gamma   90.00
#
_symmetry.space_group_name_H-M   'P 1'
#
loop_
_entity.id
_entity.type
_entity.pdbx_description
1 polymer ?
#
loop_
_entity_poly.entity_id
_entity_poly.type
_entity_poly.pdbx_seq_one_letter_code
_entity_poly.pdbx_strand_id
1 'polypeptide(L)' 'MFTVNEIQGFVSQGIQNLIKSYDHSRLHGPVEYALSTGGKRLRPVLCLLSYNIFKDNLPPTVLYPALGLEVYHNFTLL' A
#
# COMPACT_ATOMS: atom_id res chain seq x y z
N MET A 1 -14.30 12.78 6.47
CA MET A 1 -13.83 11.39 6.64
C MET A 1 -13.94 10.62 5.33
N PHE A 2 -12.88 9.92 4.95
CA PHE A 2 -12.84 9.08 3.75
C PHE A 2 -13.55 7.75 3.97
N THR A 3 -14.16 7.22 2.92
CA THR A 3 -14.77 5.90 2.86
C THR A 3 -13.72 4.80 2.69
N VAL A 4 -14.10 3.56 3.01
CA VAL A 4 -13.24 2.38 2.82
C VAL A 4 -12.81 2.25 1.35
N ASN A 5 -13.71 2.49 0.40
CA ASN A 5 -13.43 2.38 -1.04
C ASN A 5 -12.42 3.44 -1.51
N GLU A 6 -12.51 4.67 -1.01
CA GLU A 6 -11.56 5.75 -1.32
C GLU A 6 -10.17 5.41 -0.78
N ILE A 7 -10.09 4.91 0.45
CA ILE A 7 -8.82 4.49 1.06
C ILE A 7 -8.22 3.29 0.31
N GLN A 8 -9.05 2.32 -0.09
CA GLN A 8 -8.60 1.19 -0.91
C GLN A 8 -8.05 1.65 -2.27
N GLY A 9 -8.71 2.60 -2.93
CA GLY A 9 -8.21 3.21 -4.16
C GLY A 9 -6.88 3.92 -3.95
N PHE A 10 -6.76 4.71 -2.89
CA PHE A 10 -5.55 5.43 -2.52
C PHE A 10 -4.36 4.49 -2.26
N VAL A 11 -4.57 3.40 -1.52
CA VAL A 11 -3.56 2.36 -1.28
C VAL A 11 -3.17 1.66 -2.57
N SER A 12 -4.15 1.29 -3.40
CA SER A 12 -3.90 0.55 -4.65
C SER A 12 -3.06 1.37 -5.62
N GLN A 13 -3.37 2.66 -5.76
CA GLN A 13 -2.55 3.59 -6.55
C GLN A 13 -1.14 3.74 -5.96
N GLY A 14 -1.04 3.80 -4.62
CA GLY A 14 0.24 3.85 -3.91
C GLY A 14 1.14 2.66 -4.21
N ILE A 15 0.60 1.43 -4.18
CA ILE A 15 1.34 0.21 -4.51
C ILE A 15 1.81 0.24 -5.97
N GLN A 16 0.93 0.63 -6.90
CA GLN A 16 1.29 0.72 -8.32
C GLN A 16 2.42 1.73 -8.57
N ASN A 17 2.38 2.87 -7.89
CA ASN A 17 3.46 3.87 -7.97
C ASN A 17 4.76 3.33 -7.35
N LEU A 18 4.68 2.57 -6.25
CA LEU A 18 5.84 1.96 -5.61
C LEU A 18 6.53 0.96 -6.54
N ILE A 19 5.76 0.07 -7.19
CA ILE A 19 6.27 -0.89 -8.18
C ILE A 19 6.97 -0.15 -9.32
N LYS A 20 6.30 0.84 -9.93
CA LYS A 20 6.87 1.63 -11.04
C LYS A 20 8.12 2.43 -10.67
N SER A 21 8.27 2.84 -9.41
CA SER A 21 9.45 3.58 -8.95
C SER A 21 10.71 2.72 -8.83
N TYR A 22 10.58 1.39 -8.87
CA TYR A 22 11.67 0.45 -8.67
C TYR A 22 12.34 0.07 -10.00
N ASP A 23 13.45 0.72 -10.35
CA ASP A 23 14.12 0.53 -11.65
C ASP A 23 15.19 -0.62 -11.67
N HIS A 24 15.21 -1.48 -10.65
CA HIS A 24 16.24 -2.52 -10.55
C HIS A 24 15.81 -3.83 -11.22
N SER A 25 16.29 -4.00 -12.46
CA SER A 25 15.91 -5.08 -13.38
C SER A 25 15.96 -6.51 -12.81
N ARG A 26 16.96 -6.86 -12.00
CA ARG A 26 17.08 -8.23 -11.44
C ARG A 26 16.04 -8.59 -10.39
N LEU A 27 15.55 -7.60 -9.65
CA LEU A 27 14.62 -7.81 -8.53
C LEU A 27 13.21 -7.31 -8.84
N HIS A 28 13.03 -6.57 -9.93
CA HIS A 28 11.73 -6.03 -10.32
C HIS A 28 10.67 -7.13 -10.49
N GLY A 29 10.97 -8.18 -11.26
CA GLY A 29 10.02 -9.27 -11.51
C GLY A 29 9.48 -9.94 -10.24
N PRO A 30 10.35 -10.40 -9.31
CA PRO A 30 9.90 -10.96 -8.03
C PRO A 30 9.13 -9.99 -7.14
N VAL A 31 9.57 -8.72 -7.05
CA VAL A 31 8.90 -7.70 -6.23
C VAL A 31 7.53 -7.33 -6.81
N GLU A 32 7.46 -7.13 -8.12
CA GLU A 32 6.22 -6.89 -8.86
C GLU A 32 5.26 -8.06 -8.68
N TYR A 33 5.73 -9.31 -8.80
CA TYR A 33 4.90 -10.49 -8.57
C TYR A 33 4.31 -10.49 -7.14
N ALA A 34 5.16 -10.32 -6.12
CA ALA A 34 4.73 -10.32 -4.73
C ALA A 34 3.70 -9.21 -4.46
N LEU A 35 3.94 -7.99 -4.94
CA LEU A 35 3.07 -6.83 -4.67
C LEU A 35 1.86 -6.72 -5.61
N SER A 36 1.89 -7.34 -6.79
CA SER A 36 0.77 -7.33 -7.75
C SER A 36 -0.22 -8.47 -7.51
N THR A 37 0.19 -9.50 -6.76
CA THR A 37 -0.74 -10.53 -6.29
C THR A 37 -1.81 -9.83 -5.46
N GLY A 38 -3.03 -9.76 -5.98
CA GLY A 38 -4.11 -8.95 -5.44
C GLY A 38 -4.52 -9.35 -4.03
N GLY A 39 -5.63 -8.79 -3.55
CA GLY A 39 -6.17 -9.11 -2.24
C GLY A 39 -6.89 -7.93 -1.61
N LYS A 40 -7.35 -8.10 -0.37
CA LYS A 40 -8.12 -7.07 0.32
C LYS A 40 -7.28 -5.88 0.80
N ARG A 41 -5.94 -6.00 0.79
CA ARG A 41 -4.98 -5.01 1.33
C ARG A 41 -5.39 -4.53 2.72
N LEU A 42 -5.82 -5.47 3.57
CA LEU A 42 -6.49 -5.16 4.82
C LEU A 42 -5.59 -4.33 5.77
N ARG A 43 -4.29 -4.61 5.80
CA ARG A 43 -3.32 -3.96 6.69
C ARG A 43 -3.13 -2.47 6.40
N PRO A 44 -2.75 -2.04 5.17
CA PRO A 44 -2.64 -0.62 4.85
C PRO A 44 -3.99 0.11 4.99
N VAL A 45 -5.11 -0.55 4.63
CA VAL A 45 -6.44 0.04 4.75
C VAL A 45 -6.83 0.27 6.21
N LEU A 46 -6.61 -0.70 7.11
CA LEU A 46 -6.88 -0.53 8.54
C LEU A 46 -6.00 0.55 9.18
N CYS A 47 -4.73 0.64 8.77
CA CYS A 47 -3.83 1.71 9.23
C CYS A 47 -4.37 3.09 8.87
N LEU A 48 -4.78 3.29 7.62
CA LEU A 48 -5.33 4.57 7.15
C LEU A 48 -6.73 4.85 7.68
N LEU A 49 -7.57 3.84 7.87
CA LEU A 49 -8.86 4.00 8.55
C LEU A 49 -8.66 4.47 10.00
N SER A 50 -7.67 3.91 10.71
CA SER A 50 -7.33 4.34 12.07
C SER A 50 -6.84 5.80 12.10
N TYR A 51 -6.03 6.21 11.12
CA TYR A 51 -5.64 7.62 10.96
C TYR A 51 -6.84 8.54 10.66
N ASN A 52 -7.73 8.10 9.77
CA ASN A 52 -8.94 8.83 9.35
C ASN A 52 -9.94 9.08 10.49
N ILE A 53 -9.85 8.35 11.61
CA ILE A 53 -10.60 8.65 12.84
C ILE A 53 -10.19 9.99 13.45
N PHE A 54 -8.91 10.37 13.33
CA PHE A 54 -8.34 11.55 13.99
C PHE A 54 -8.07 12.72 13.05
N LYS A 55 -8.03 12.47 11.73
CA LYS A 55 -7.66 13.45 10.71
C LYS A 55 -8.45 13.24 9.42
N ASP A 56 -9.01 14.32 8.88
CA ASP A 56 -9.79 14.32 7.63
C ASP A 56 -8.93 14.61 6.38
N ASN A 57 -7.74 14.03 6.28
CA ASN A 57 -6.90 14.15 5.08
C ASN A 57 -6.16 12.82 4.80
N LEU A 58 -5.57 12.68 3.62
CA LEU A 58 -4.72 11.52 3.28
C LEU A 58 -3.46 12.01 2.54
N PRO A 59 -2.54 12.72 3.22
CA PRO A 59 -1.32 13.19 2.59
C PRO A 59 -0.41 12.01 2.20
N PRO A 60 0.46 12.16 1.18
CA PRO A 60 1.42 11.10 0.81
C PRO A 60 2.31 10.65 1.98
N THR A 61 2.55 11.51 2.97
CA THR A 61 3.35 11.21 4.16
C THR A 61 2.76 10.08 5.02
N VAL A 62 1.44 9.91 5.06
CA VAL A 62 0.80 8.81 5.82
C VAL A 62 0.66 7.54 4.99
N LEU A 63 0.76 7.65 3.66
CA LEU A 63 0.69 6.51 2.75
C LEU A 63 1.90 5.60 2.90
N TYR A 64 3.12 6.15 2.98
CA TYR A 64 4.34 5.33 3.02
C TYR A 64 4.41 4.35 4.20
N PRO A 65 4.09 4.73 5.46
CA PRO A 65 4.01 3.77 6.55
C PRO A 65 2.96 2.67 6.31
N ALA A 66 1.80 3.02 5.76
CA ALA A 66 0.75 2.05 5.42
C ALA A 66 1.22 1.06 4.34
N LEU A 67 1.86 1.55 3.27
CA LEU A 67 2.44 0.71 2.22
C LEU A 67 3.55 -0.20 2.77
N GLY A 68 4.37 0.31 3.69
CA GLY A 68 5.43 -0.47 4.35
C GLY A 68 4.88 -1.72 5.06
N LEU A 69 3.69 -1.64 5.68
CA LEU A 69 3.04 -2.81 6.27
C LEU A 69 2.69 -3.88 5.24
N GLU A 70 2.28 -3.47 4.05
CA GLU A 70 1.94 -4.39 2.96
C GLU A 70 3.19 -5.00 2.32
N VAL A 71 4.27 -4.22 2.19
CA VAL A 71 5.58 -4.72 1.74
C VAL A 71 6.11 -5.77 2.71
N TYR A 72 6.10 -5.45 4.02
CA TYR A 72 6.52 -6.40 5.06
C TYR A 72 5.65 -7.65 5.07
N HIS A 73 4.33 -7.51 4.93
CA HIS A 73 3.44 -8.65 4.83
C HIS A 73 3.79 -9.58 3.66
N ASN A 74 3.99 -9.02 2.45
CA ASN A 74 4.34 -9.82 1.29
C ASN A 74 5.72 -10.45 1.44
N PHE A 75 6.67 -9.76 2.07
CA PHE A 75 7.96 -10.35 2.45
C PHE A 75 7.80 -11.59 3.34
N THR A 76 6.92 -11.57 4.34
CA THR A 76 6.69 -12.75 5.21
C THR A 76 5.98 -13.93 4.55
N LEU A 77 5.43 -13.76 3.34
CA LEU A 77 4.77 -14.82 2.58
C LEU A 77 5.68 -15.52 1.58
N LEU A 78 6.82 -14.91 1.25
CA LEU A 78 7.87 -15.45 0.38
C LEU A 78 8.79 -16.38 1.17
#